data_AF-A0A378BX55-F1
#
_entry.id   AF-A0A378BX55-F1
#
_cell.length_a   1.000
_cell.length_b   1.000
_cell.length_c   1.000
_cell.angle_alpha   90.00
_cell.angle_beta   90.00
_cell.angle_gamma   90.00
#
_symmetry.space_group_name_H-M   'P 1'
#
loop_
_entity.id
_entity.type
_entity.pdbx_description
1 polymer ?
#
loop_
_entity_poly.entity_id
_entity_poly.type
_entity_poly.pdbx_seq_one_letter_code
_entity_poly.pdbx_strand_id
1 'polypeptide(L)'
;MLLRCLLPLALLPLAAVASAACTLTDPTLTLQSYRVDAQKERIAMYWQDRHGKAWGSLRSLLAGIDGDGRVQMAMNGGHLR
;
A
#
# COMPACT_ATOMS: atom_id res chain seq x y z
N MET A 1 -9.29 -5.11 -45.60
CA MET A 1 -8.89 -3.85 -44.94
C MET A 1 -9.74 -3.50 -43.72
N LEU A 2 -11.06 -3.79 -43.69
CA LEU A 2 -11.94 -3.51 -42.53
C LEU A 2 -11.45 -4.09 -41.19
N LEU A 3 -10.95 -5.32 -41.18
CA LEU A 3 -10.53 -6.02 -39.95
C LEU A 3 -9.36 -5.34 -39.22
N ARG A 4 -8.51 -4.59 -39.95
CA ARG A 4 -7.39 -3.83 -39.37
C ARG A 4 -7.83 -2.54 -38.68
N CYS A 5 -8.96 -1.95 -39.10
CA CYS A 5 -9.53 -0.76 -38.45
C CYS A 5 -10.40 -1.10 -37.23
N LEU A 6 -10.92 -2.33 -37.16
CA LEU A 6 -11.78 -2.78 -36.05
C LEU A 6 -10.99 -3.16 -34.79
N LEU A 7 -9.73 -3.61 -34.94
CA LEU A 7 -8.85 -3.96 -33.82
C LEU A 7 -8.59 -2.81 -32.83
N PRO A 8 -8.19 -1.60 -33.26
CA PRO A 8 -8.02 -0.48 -32.33
C PRO A 8 -9.35 -0.02 -31.72
N LEU A 9 -10.46 -0.18 -32.44
CA LEU A 9 -11.80 0.15 -31.95
C LEU A 9 -12.25 -0.78 -30.81
N ALA A 10 -11.87 -2.07 -30.88
CA ALA A 10 -12.15 -3.06 -29.85
C ALA A 10 -11.28 -2.90 -28.60
N LEU A 11 -10.14 -2.21 -28.69
CA LEU A 11 -9.21 -1.97 -27.57
C LEU A 11 -9.50 -0.68 -26.79
N LEU A 12 -10.22 0.28 -27.39
CA LEU A 12 -10.68 1.51 -26.72
C LEU A 12 -11.44 1.28 -25.39
N PRO A 13 -12.38 0.32 -25.26
CA PRO A 13 -13.07 0.11 -23.98
C PRO A 13 -12.17 -0.45 -22.87
N LEU A 14 -11.02 -1.08 -23.19
CA LEU A 14 -10.09 -1.56 -22.16
C LEU A 14 -9.28 -0.43 -21.51
N ALA A 15 -9.10 0.70 -22.20
CA ALA A 15 -8.38 1.85 -21.63
C ALA A 15 -9.22 2.65 -20.62
N ALA A 16 -10.55 2.53 -20.68
CA ALA A 16 -11.48 3.31 -19.86
C ALA A 16 -11.65 2.79 -18.42
N VAL A 17 -11.18 1.58 -18.11
CA VAL A 17 -11.36 0.93 -16.79
C VAL A 17 -10.21 1.15 -15.81
N ALA A 18 -9.18 1.92 -16.17
CA ALA A 18 -8.02 2.14 -15.29
C ALA A 18 -8.14 3.37 -14.37
N SER A 19 -9.17 4.22 -14.51
CA SER A 19 -9.36 5.41 -13.69
C SER A 19 -10.53 5.26 -12.71
N ALA A 20 -10.64 4.11 -12.05
CA ALA A 20 -11.41 4.08 -10.82
C ALA A 20 -10.77 5.12 -9.89
N ALA A 21 -11.43 6.26 -9.72
CA ALA A 21 -10.96 7.31 -8.83
C ALA A 21 -10.95 6.70 -7.43
N CYS A 22 -9.76 6.34 -6.94
CA CYS A 22 -9.56 5.95 -5.55
C CYS A 22 -9.86 7.19 -4.70
N THR A 23 -11.12 7.33 -4.28
CA THR A 23 -11.54 8.39 -3.37
C THR A 23 -11.24 7.96 -1.94
N LEU A 24 -10.71 8.88 -1.15
CA LEU A 24 -10.54 8.65 0.29
C LEU A 24 -11.93 8.58 0.93
N THR A 25 -12.13 7.59 1.79
CA THR A 25 -13.39 7.44 2.54
C THR A 25 -13.59 8.57 3.55
N ASP A 26 -12.48 9.09 4.08
CA ASP A 26 -12.47 10.27 4.95
C ASP A 26 -12.13 11.52 4.12
N PRO A 27 -13.07 12.48 3.97
CA PRO A 27 -12.87 13.68 3.17
C PRO A 27 -11.93 14.70 3.83
N THR A 28 -11.58 14.52 5.11
CA THR A 28 -10.62 15.38 5.81
C THR A 28 -9.16 15.02 5.47
N LEU A 29 -8.94 13.82 4.91
CA LEU A 29 -7.62 13.35 4.51
C LEU A 29 -7.28 13.83 3.10
N THR A 30 -6.01 14.20 2.90
CA THR A 30 -5.48 14.56 1.58
C THR A 30 -4.63 13.41 1.05
N LEU A 31 -4.90 12.94 -0.18
CA LEU A 31 -4.09 11.91 -0.80
C LEU A 31 -2.76 12.52 -1.25
N GLN A 32 -1.66 12.09 -0.63
CA GLN A 32 -0.31 12.38 -1.10
C GLN A 32 0.30 11.12 -1.71
N SER A 33 0.90 11.28 -2.89
CA SER A 33 1.68 10.23 -3.52
C SER A 33 3.11 10.71 -3.69
N TYR A 34 4.07 9.83 -3.36
CA TYR A 34 5.48 10.05 -3.63
C TYR A 34 6.04 8.82 -4.33
N ARG A 35 7.06 9.02 -5.16
CA ARG A 35 7.82 7.93 -5.75
C ARG A 35 9.05 7.66 -4.90
N VAL A 36 9.18 6.42 -4.45
CA VAL A 36 10.32 5.96 -3.65
C VAL A 36 11.54 5.81 -4.56
N ASP A 37 12.68 6.35 -4.14
CA ASP A 37 13.97 5.97 -4.71
C ASP A 37 14.39 4.61 -4.13
N ALA A 38 14.09 3.52 -4.83
CA ALA A 38 14.38 2.17 -4.33
C ALA A 38 15.87 1.86 -4.08
N GLN A 39 16.79 2.70 -4.58
CA GLN A 39 18.23 2.56 -4.31
C GLN A 39 18.64 3.20 -2.99
N LYS A 40 17.87 4.17 -2.49
CA LYS A 40 18.16 4.92 -1.26
C LYS A 40 17.18 4.66 -0.13
N GLU A 41 15.96 4.26 -0.49
CA GLU A 41 14.85 4.10 0.41
C GLU A 41 14.24 2.71 0.22
N ARG A 42 13.79 2.13 1.33
CA ARG A 42 13.09 0.85 1.33
C ARG A 42 11.78 1.05 2.05
N ILE A 43 10.65 0.83 1.40
CA ILE A 43 9.38 0.67 2.11
C ILE A 43 9.39 -0.71 2.78
N ALA A 44 9.21 -0.71 4.08
CA ALA A 44 9.17 -1.86 4.94
C ALA A 44 8.01 -1.70 5.93
N MET A 45 7.20 -2.75 5.99
CA MET A 45 6.12 -2.87 6.94
C MET A 45 6.62 -3.68 8.12
N TYR A 46 6.60 -3.10 9.30
CA TYR A 46 7.04 -3.73 10.54
C TYR A 46 5.83 -3.96 11.43
N TRP A 47 5.77 -5.15 12.00
CA TRP A 47 4.96 -5.37 13.19
C TRP A 47 5.77 -4.94 14.40
N GLN A 48 5.19 -4.06 15.21
CA GLN A 48 5.78 -3.55 16.43
C GLN A 48 4.96 -3.95 17.65
N ASP A 49 5.62 -4.05 18.79
CA ASP A 49 4.96 -4.16 20.09
C ASP A 49 4.41 -2.80 20.54
N ARG A 50 3.77 -2.77 21.71
CA ARG A 50 3.21 -1.55 22.31
C ARG A 50 4.24 -0.46 22.62
N HIS A 51 5.52 -0.80 22.65
CA HIS A 51 6.62 0.11 22.94
C HIS A 51 7.32 0.60 21.66
N GLY A 52 6.80 0.23 20.47
CA GLY A 52 7.38 0.62 19.19
C GLY A 52 8.63 -0.19 18.82
N LYS A 53 8.87 -1.34 19.46
CA LYS A 53 9.96 -2.23 19.07
C LYS A 53 9.46 -3.23 18.02
N ALA A 54 10.19 -3.36 16.91
CA ALA A 54 9.88 -4.36 15.89
C ALA A 54 10.03 -5.79 16.44
N TRP A 55 9.09 -6.68 16.11
CA TRP A 55 9.09 -8.08 16.55
C TRP A 55 10.24 -8.92 15.96
N GLY A 56 10.86 -8.48 14.86
CA GLY A 56 12.07 -9.07 14.28
C GLY A 56 11.89 -10.44 13.59
N SER A 57 10.93 -11.26 14.03
CA SER A 57 10.58 -12.53 13.39
C SER A 57 9.10 -12.87 13.60
N LEU A 58 8.53 -13.69 12.71
CA LEU A 58 7.18 -14.24 12.86
C LEU A 58 7.06 -15.05 14.16
N ARG A 59 8.08 -15.83 14.52
CA ARG A 59 8.08 -16.63 15.75
C ARG A 59 7.99 -15.75 17.00
N SER A 60 8.76 -14.67 17.06
CA SER A 60 8.75 -13.71 18.16
C SER A 60 7.41 -12.98 18.26
N LEU A 61 6.83 -12.63 17.11
CA LEU A 61 5.48 -12.07 17.05
C LEU A 61 4.46 -13.06 17.64
N LEU A 62 4.38 -14.29 17.12
CA LEU A 62 3.40 -15.28 17.58
C LEU A 62 3.53 -15.57 19.08
N ALA A 63 4.76 -15.67 19.61
CA ALA A 63 4.99 -15.88 21.04
C ALA A 63 4.55 -14.69 21.92
N GLY A 64 4.54 -13.47 21.39
CA GLY A 64 4.16 -12.26 22.14
C GLY A 64 2.68 -11.90 22.05
N ILE A 65 1.97 -12.36 21.01
CA ILE A 65 0.53 -12.10 20.83
C ILE A 65 -0.31 -12.93 21.81
N ASP A 66 0.15 -14.12 22.20
CA ASP A 66 -0.58 -15.00 23.14
C ASP A 66 -0.72 -14.43 24.57
N GLY A 67 -0.13 -13.26 24.86
CA GLY A 67 -0.32 -12.49 26.11
C GLY A 67 -1.21 -11.25 25.92
N ASP A 68 -0.61 -10.05 26.03
CA ASP A 68 -1.30 -8.74 25.89
C ASP A 68 -1.72 -8.40 24.44
N GLY A 69 -1.35 -9.22 23.44
CA GLY A 69 -1.98 -9.33 22.12
C GLY A 69 -1.92 -8.15 21.15
N ARG A 70 -1.49 -6.96 21.56
CA ARG A 70 -1.54 -5.77 20.69
C ARG A 70 -0.33 -5.70 19.76
N VAL A 71 -0.57 -6.06 18.50
CA VAL A 71 0.35 -5.79 17.40
C VAL A 71 -0.01 -4.46 16.77
N GLN A 72 0.97 -3.58 16.65
CA GLN A 72 0.85 -2.37 15.85
C GLN A 72 1.55 -2.58 14.52
N MET A 73 0.84 -2.28 13.43
CA MET A 73 1.45 -2.24 12.12
C MET A 73 2.01 -0.84 11.90
N ALA A 74 3.28 -0.76 11.52
CA ALA A 74 3.93 0.49 11.13
C ALA A 74 4.60 0.33 9.78
N MET A 75 4.65 1.43 9.04
CA MET A 75 5.36 1.52 7.78
C MET A 75 6.35 2.67 7.88
N ASN A 76 7.59 2.44 7.46
CA ASN A 76 8.53 3.55 7.31
C ASN A 76 8.10 4.37 6.08
N GLY A 77 7.53 5.54 6.33
CA GLY A 77 6.96 6.39 5.29
C GLY A 77 5.88 7.36 5.81
N GLY A 78 5.32 7.11 7.00
CA GLY A 78 4.37 8.02 7.64
C GLY A 78 5.04 9.00 8.59
N HIS A 79 5.63 10.08 8.10
CA HIS A 79 5.72 11.31 8.89
C HIS A 79 4.46 12.12 8.58
N LEU A 80 3.35 11.76 9.23
CA LEU A 80 2.17 12.63 9.26
C LEU A 80 2.55 13.83 10.13
N ARG A 81 2.83 14.97 9.48
CA ARG A 81 2.70 16.27 10.11
C ARG A 81 1.25 16.66 10.17
#